data_AF-A0A938GZ82-F1
#
_entry.id   AF-A0A938GZ82-F1
#
_cell.length_a   1.000
_cell.length_b   1.000
_cell.length_c   1.000
_cell.angle_alpha   90.00
_cell.angle_beta   90.00
_cell.angle_gamma   90.00
#
_symmetry.space_group_name_H-M   'P 1'
#
loop_
_entity.id
_entity.type
_entity.pdbx_description
1 polymer ?
#
loop_
_entity_poly.entity_id
_entity_poly.type
_entity_poly.pdbx_seq_one_letter_code
_entity_poly.pdbx_strand_id
1 'polypeptide(L)'
;MAQRDCGPVRANEYSRAVVVADPHSFRTTTHSNLRFTTCRPCRSPPFFHTGTSSTHSRQMSRSSASFTRAQLMRPHPNQSAAAPLPGRGGLRSVRSSRGFSLIEIMMALAIGSIAIAVAIPKVKKAEASSRATIVVSDLRTFAAAFEAYAQERGGWPVEVAAGVMPTEMADRLGSTGWLRVTPLGGQYNWESDQLHGGTRYRAAICISETATAPLVVNEELWLEMDRLIDDGNLATGNFRTGVNNDPLYIIQQ
;
A
#
# COMPACT_ATOMS: atom_id res chain seq x y z
N MET A 1 15.09 -42.28 -43.80
CA MET A 1 13.86 -42.89 -43.23
C MET A 1 14.28 -43.62 -41.96
N ALA A 2 14.15 -42.95 -40.81
CA ALA A 2 14.28 -43.52 -39.47
C ALA A 2 13.68 -42.52 -38.48
N GLN A 3 12.42 -42.76 -38.15
CA GLN A 3 11.63 -42.03 -37.15
C GLN A 3 12.27 -42.20 -35.77
N ARG A 4 12.46 -41.13 -35.00
CA ARG A 4 12.72 -41.22 -33.55
C ARG A 4 11.46 -40.77 -32.83
N ASP A 5 10.85 -41.73 -32.13
CA ASP A 5 9.73 -41.52 -31.20
C ASP A 5 10.15 -40.62 -30.04
N CYS A 6 9.37 -39.58 -29.77
CA CYS A 6 9.38 -38.85 -28.51
C CYS A 6 8.16 -39.28 -27.69
N GLY A 7 8.38 -40.08 -26.65
CA GLY A 7 7.41 -40.31 -25.57
C GLY A 7 7.53 -39.26 -24.46
N PRO A 8 6.48 -39.02 -23.66
CA PRO A 8 6.48 -37.96 -22.64
C PRO A 8 7.14 -38.43 -21.35
N VAL A 9 8.05 -37.62 -20.79
CA VAL A 9 8.58 -37.84 -19.43
C VAL A 9 7.87 -36.91 -18.45
N ARG A 10 7.37 -37.56 -17.39
CA ARG A 10 6.47 -37.05 -16.34
C ARG A 10 7.12 -35.98 -15.46
N ALA A 11 6.25 -35.09 -14.97
CA ALA A 11 6.51 -34.17 -13.88
C ALA A 11 6.47 -34.90 -12.53
N ASN A 12 7.50 -34.71 -11.70
CA ASN A 12 7.45 -34.70 -10.22
C ASN A 12 8.84 -34.85 -9.58
N GLU A 13 9.52 -33.73 -9.27
CA GLU A 13 10.49 -33.73 -8.16
C GLU A 13 10.66 -32.33 -7.56
N TYR A 14 9.79 -32.00 -6.60
CA TYR A 14 10.02 -30.89 -5.67
C TYR A 14 11.01 -31.39 -4.61
N SER A 15 12.30 -31.15 -4.81
CA SER A 15 13.32 -31.38 -3.79
C SER A 15 13.79 -30.07 -3.19
N ARG A 16 13.47 -29.91 -1.90
CA ARG A 16 13.98 -28.91 -0.95
C ARG A 16 15.51 -28.71 -1.10
N ALA A 17 15.94 -27.50 -1.39
CA ALA A 17 17.32 -27.07 -1.16
C ALA A 17 17.34 -25.99 -0.08
N VAL A 18 17.61 -26.40 1.16
CA VAL A 18 18.03 -25.52 2.25
C VAL A 18 19.50 -25.17 1.99
N VAL A 19 19.79 -23.93 1.62
CA VAL A 19 21.18 -23.45 1.47
C VAL A 19 21.73 -23.14 2.86
N VAL A 20 22.55 -24.06 3.39
CA VAL A 20 23.45 -23.79 4.50
C VAL A 20 24.70 -23.14 3.91
N ALA A 21 24.99 -21.90 4.29
CA ALA A 21 26.21 -21.20 3.88
C ALA A 21 27.40 -21.69 4.74
N ASP A 22 28.38 -22.29 4.10
CA ASP A 22 29.66 -22.72 4.70
C ASP A 22 30.70 -21.57 4.57
N PRO A 23 31.26 -21.03 5.67
CA PRO A 23 32.07 -19.82 5.62
C PRO A 23 33.58 -20.09 5.53
N HIS A 24 34.06 -21.02 4.69
CA HIS A 24 35.51 -21.16 4.46
C HIS A 24 35.85 -21.62 3.04
N SER A 25 35.88 -20.70 2.07
CA SER A 25 36.78 -20.86 0.92
C SER A 25 37.27 -19.52 0.39
N PHE A 26 38.43 -19.12 0.88
CA PHE A 26 39.26 -18.07 0.28
C PHE A 26 39.93 -18.67 -0.96
N ARG A 27 39.50 -18.29 -2.17
CA ARG A 27 40.25 -18.56 -3.41
C ARG A 27 40.60 -17.25 -4.10
N THR A 28 41.88 -16.92 -4.00
CA THR A 28 42.61 -15.92 -4.77
C THR A 28 42.47 -16.22 -6.26
N THR A 29 41.86 -15.30 -7.01
CA THR A 29 41.88 -15.33 -8.48
C THR A 29 42.83 -14.28 -8.99
N THR A 30 43.86 -14.75 -9.68
CA THR A 30 44.94 -14.00 -10.32
C THR A 30 44.42 -13.07 -11.41
N HIS A 31 44.85 -11.80 -11.37
CA HIS A 31 44.66 -10.81 -12.43
C HIS A 31 45.41 -11.20 -13.71
N SER A 32 44.72 -11.20 -14.85
CA SER A 32 45.35 -11.22 -16.18
C SER A 32 44.69 -10.20 -17.12
N ASN A 33 45.46 -9.12 -17.34
CA ASN A 33 45.64 -8.36 -18.59
C ASN A 33 44.43 -7.88 -19.42
N LEU A 34 44.02 -6.65 -19.10
CA LEU A 34 43.96 -5.49 -20.02
C LEU A 34 44.05 -5.79 -21.53
N ARG A 35 42.93 -5.58 -22.24
CA ARG A 35 42.88 -4.88 -23.54
C ARG A 35 41.57 -4.10 -23.67
N PHE A 36 41.64 -2.80 -23.39
CA PHE A 36 40.61 -1.82 -23.76
C PHE A 36 40.74 -1.51 -25.25
N THR A 37 39.81 -2.00 -26.06
CA THR A 37 39.65 -1.56 -27.44
C THR A 37 38.62 -0.43 -27.45
N THR A 38 39.09 0.81 -27.59
CA THR A 38 38.25 1.99 -27.79
C THR A 38 37.93 2.14 -29.28
N CYS A 39 36.64 2.13 -29.64
CA CYS A 39 36.19 2.51 -30.98
C CYS A 39 34.96 3.44 -30.91
N ARG A 40 35.28 4.74 -31.03
CA ARG A 40 34.58 5.89 -31.65
C ARG A 40 33.04 6.02 -31.60
N PRO A 41 32.52 7.18 -31.13
CA PRO A 41 31.15 7.60 -31.40
C PRO A 41 30.97 8.13 -32.84
N CYS A 42 29.94 7.67 -33.54
CA CYS A 42 29.52 8.24 -34.83
C CYS A 42 28.72 9.53 -34.64
N ARG A 43 29.41 10.63 -34.92
CA ARG A 43 28.99 11.85 -35.62
C ARG A 43 27.53 11.91 -36.14
N SER A 44 26.80 12.91 -35.67
CA SER A 44 25.61 13.48 -36.29
C SER A 44 25.96 14.33 -37.54
N PRO A 45 25.00 14.50 -38.47
CA PRO A 45 24.93 15.69 -39.31
C PRO A 45 23.60 16.47 -39.18
N PRO A 46 23.55 17.72 -39.69
CA PRO A 46 22.63 18.77 -39.23
C PRO A 46 21.65 19.26 -40.32
N PHE A 47 20.89 20.33 -39.98
CA PHE A 47 20.09 21.23 -40.84
C PHE A 47 18.72 20.72 -41.33
N PHE A 48 17.66 21.52 -41.52
CA PHE A 48 17.18 22.85 -41.10
C PHE A 48 15.79 23.00 -41.78
N HIS A 49 14.86 23.78 -41.19
CA HIS A 49 13.81 24.62 -41.79
C HIS A 49 12.55 24.66 -40.90
N THR A 50 12.40 25.74 -40.12
CA THR A 50 11.54 26.92 -40.38
C THR A 50 10.04 26.61 -40.39
N GLY A 51 9.38 27.03 -39.31
CA GLY A 51 7.92 27.04 -39.17
C GLY A 51 7.52 27.92 -38.00
N THR A 52 7.52 29.23 -38.24
CA THR A 52 7.03 30.29 -37.35
C THR A 52 5.54 30.14 -37.06
N SER A 53 5.13 30.22 -35.80
CA SER A 53 3.79 30.70 -35.39
C SER A 53 3.81 31.10 -33.92
N SER A 54 3.98 32.40 -33.71
CA SER A 54 3.79 33.12 -32.46
C SER A 54 2.31 33.16 -32.08
N THR A 55 1.92 32.68 -30.89
CA THR A 55 0.70 33.19 -30.25
C THR A 55 0.76 33.11 -28.72
N HIS A 56 0.82 34.29 -28.12
CA HIS A 56 0.28 34.68 -26.81
C HIS A 56 0.64 33.87 -25.55
N SER A 57 1.69 34.35 -24.89
CA SER A 57 1.84 34.31 -23.44
C SER A 57 0.66 35.01 -22.75
N ARG A 58 -0.15 34.27 -21.98
CA ARG A 58 -0.90 34.85 -20.86
C ARG A 58 -0.32 34.29 -19.57
N GLN A 59 0.57 35.09 -18.99
CA GLN A 59 0.90 35.04 -17.57
C GLN A 59 -0.39 35.17 -16.76
N MET A 60 -0.77 34.12 -16.03
CA MET A 60 -1.59 34.28 -14.84
C MET A 60 -0.70 34.01 -13.63
N SER A 61 -0.18 35.13 -13.12
CA SER A 61 0.39 35.28 -11.80
C SER A 61 -0.60 34.73 -10.76
N ARG A 62 -0.28 33.58 -10.17
CA ARG A 62 -0.91 33.13 -8.93
C ARG A 62 0.06 33.44 -7.79
N SER A 63 -0.28 34.53 -7.12
CA SER A 63 0.31 35.09 -5.92
C SER A 63 0.69 34.02 -4.89
N SER A 64 1.99 33.82 -4.69
CA SER A 64 2.56 33.13 -3.54
C SER A 64 2.32 33.97 -2.29
N ALA A 65 1.38 33.56 -1.43
CA ALA A 65 1.23 34.13 -0.10
C ALA A 65 2.34 33.57 0.81
N SER A 66 3.47 34.27 0.85
CA SER A 66 4.56 34.05 1.80
C SER A 66 4.10 34.42 3.21
N PHE A 67 3.79 33.42 4.04
CA PHE A 67 3.48 33.64 5.46
C PHE A 67 4.79 33.78 6.24
N THR A 68 5.34 35.00 6.25
CA THR A 68 6.51 35.35 7.05
C THR A 68 6.13 35.36 8.54
N ARG A 69 6.54 34.32 9.26
CA ARG A 69 6.42 34.19 10.72
C ARG A 69 7.41 35.16 11.40
N ALA A 70 6.99 36.41 11.61
CA ALA A 70 7.74 37.36 12.42
C ALA A 70 7.65 36.98 13.91
N GLN A 71 8.72 36.35 14.42
CA GLN A 71 8.98 36.21 15.85
C GLN A 71 9.31 37.60 16.43
N LEU A 72 8.39 38.19 17.19
CA LEU A 72 8.68 39.34 18.04
C LEU A 72 8.98 38.86 19.46
N MET A 73 10.28 38.71 19.71
CA MET A 73 10.91 38.63 21.02
C MET A 73 10.61 39.93 21.78
N ARG A 74 9.87 39.85 22.89
CA ARG A 74 9.65 41.00 23.80
C ARG A 74 10.52 40.83 25.04
N PRO A 75 11.31 41.83 25.45
CA PRO A 75 12.03 41.80 26.72
C PRO A 75 11.06 42.07 27.89
N HIS A 76 11.24 41.33 28.97
CA HIS A 76 10.54 41.53 30.25
C HIS A 76 11.14 42.73 31.01
N PRO A 77 10.32 43.70 31.44
CA PRO A 77 10.74 44.63 32.49
C PRO A 77 10.54 44.01 33.87
N ASN A 78 11.64 43.97 34.62
CA ASN A 78 11.73 43.80 36.06
C ASN A 78 11.06 44.99 36.78
N GLN A 79 10.04 44.73 37.60
CA GLN A 79 9.57 45.70 38.61
C GLN A 79 9.23 44.96 39.90
N SER A 80 10.12 45.16 40.88
CA SER A 80 9.90 44.86 42.29
C SER A 80 9.14 46.00 42.97
N ALA A 81 8.20 45.59 43.83
CA ALA A 81 7.87 46.15 45.15
C ALA A 81 6.79 47.26 45.31
N ALA A 82 6.00 47.01 46.37
CA ALA A 82 5.07 47.85 47.16
C ALA A 82 3.65 48.07 46.59
N ALA A 83 2.53 47.88 47.31
CA ALA A 83 2.27 47.75 48.76
C ALA A 83 0.96 46.95 49.02
N PRO A 84 0.73 46.40 50.23
CA PRO A 84 -0.52 45.71 50.56
C PRO A 84 -1.56 46.70 51.12
N LEU A 85 -2.71 46.81 50.46
CA LEU A 85 -3.91 47.44 51.03
C LEU A 85 -4.71 46.39 51.83
N PRO A 86 -5.15 46.70 53.06
CA PRO A 86 -6.02 45.82 53.82
C PRO A 86 -7.49 46.09 53.48
N GLY A 87 -8.25 45.01 53.29
CA GLY A 87 -9.68 45.01 53.62
C GLY A 87 -10.64 45.48 52.53
N ARG A 88 -11.08 44.53 51.70
CA ARG A 88 -12.52 44.43 51.42
C ARG A 88 -12.87 42.95 51.33
N GLY A 89 -13.61 42.48 52.33
CA GLY A 89 -14.08 41.10 52.43
C GLY A 89 -14.89 40.72 51.20
N GLY A 90 -14.23 40.10 50.23
CA GLY A 90 -14.90 39.29 49.24
C GLY A 90 -15.48 38.10 49.96
N LEU A 91 -16.81 38.03 50.01
CA LEU A 91 -17.54 36.83 50.42
C LEU A 91 -16.89 35.65 49.73
N ARG A 92 -16.14 34.83 50.49
CA ARG A 92 -15.69 33.53 50.02
C ARG A 92 -16.97 32.76 49.74
N SER A 93 -17.34 32.70 48.46
CA SER A 93 -18.24 31.68 47.96
C SER A 93 -17.62 30.35 48.38
N VAL A 94 -18.11 29.79 49.49
CA VAL A 94 -17.84 28.41 49.89
C VAL A 94 -18.39 27.60 48.73
N ARG A 95 -17.51 27.22 47.82
CA ARG A 95 -17.85 26.39 46.68
C ARG A 95 -18.31 25.07 47.30
N SER A 96 -19.62 24.84 47.34
CA SER A 96 -20.17 23.61 47.90
C SER A 96 -19.62 22.46 47.07
N SER A 97 -18.68 21.70 47.64
CA SER A 97 -18.23 20.45 47.06
C SER A 97 -19.40 19.47 47.17
N ARG A 98 -20.23 19.42 46.12
CA ARG A 98 -21.26 18.38 45.99
C ARG A 98 -20.54 17.09 45.63
N GLY A 99 -20.66 16.08 46.50
CA GLY A 99 -20.20 14.73 46.19
C GLY A 99 -21.20 14.04 45.26
N PHE A 100 -20.70 13.20 44.36
CA PHE A 100 -21.54 12.33 43.53
C PHE A 100 -22.18 11.25 44.39
N SER A 101 -23.47 10.99 44.17
CA SER A 101 -24.12 9.85 44.84
C SER A 101 -23.71 8.54 44.15
N LEU A 102 -23.66 7.45 44.93
CA LEU A 102 -23.33 6.13 44.39
C LEU A 102 -24.36 5.69 43.33
N ILE A 103 -25.64 5.99 43.56
CA ILE A 103 -26.73 5.68 42.63
C ILE A 103 -26.62 6.46 41.31
N GLU A 104 -26.12 7.70 41.34
CA GLU A 104 -25.97 8.54 40.15
C GLU A 104 -24.90 8.00 39.21
N ILE A 105 -23.80 7.47 39.76
CA ILE A 105 -22.79 6.76 38.96
C ILE A 105 -23.33 5.41 38.48
N MET A 106 -24.10 4.68 39.29
CA MET A 106 -24.70 3.41 38.88
C MET A 106 -25.63 3.56 37.67
N MET A 107 -26.55 4.53 37.71
CA MET A 107 -27.48 4.77 36.61
C MET A 107 -26.76 5.27 35.35
N ALA A 108 -25.77 6.15 35.49
CA ALA A 108 -24.99 6.64 34.36
C ALA A 108 -24.22 5.52 33.65
N LEU A 109 -23.57 4.63 34.41
CA LEU A 109 -22.85 3.48 33.84
C LEU A 109 -23.81 2.44 33.25
N ALA A 110 -24.98 2.23 33.86
CA ALA A 110 -25.99 1.32 33.32
C ALA A 110 -26.43 1.76 31.91
N ILE A 111 -26.82 3.03 31.74
CA ILE A 111 -27.25 3.56 30.44
C ILE A 111 -26.07 3.65 29.47
N GLY A 112 -24.89 4.09 29.95
CA GLY A 112 -23.68 4.17 29.14
C GLY A 112 -23.26 2.82 28.55
N SER A 113 -23.39 1.73 29.31
CA SER A 113 -23.03 0.39 28.85
C SER A 113 -23.91 -0.09 27.67
N ILE A 114 -25.21 0.21 27.72
CA ILE A 114 -26.16 -0.13 26.66
C ILE A 114 -25.86 0.70 25.40
N ALA A 115 -25.56 2.00 25.57
CA ALA A 115 -25.19 2.86 24.44
C ALA A 115 -23.91 2.37 23.74
N ILE A 116 -22.88 2.01 24.50
CA ILE A 116 -21.61 1.49 23.96
C ILE A 116 -21.84 0.14 23.26
N ALA A 117 -22.67 -0.75 23.83
CA ALA A 117 -22.96 -2.06 23.25
C ALA A 117 -23.55 -1.97 21.83
N VAL A 118 -24.39 -0.95 21.55
CA VAL A 118 -24.94 -0.70 20.21
C VAL A 118 -23.95 0.03 19.30
N ALA A 119 -23.07 0.86 19.86
CA ALA A 119 -22.11 1.66 19.09
C ALA A 119 -20.96 0.82 18.51
N ILE A 120 -20.37 -0.09 19.30
CA ILE A 120 -19.20 -0.88 18.90
C ILE A 120 -19.39 -1.66 17.57
N PRO A 121 -20.45 -2.47 17.38
CA PRO A 121 -20.60 -3.24 16.13
C PRO A 121 -20.76 -2.34 14.91
N LYS A 122 -21.39 -1.17 15.06
CA LYS A 122 -21.54 -0.19 13.97
C LYS A 122 -20.19 0.39 13.54
N VAL A 123 -19.34 0.73 14.52
CA VAL A 123 -17.99 1.23 14.23
C VAL A 123 -17.14 0.13 13.58
N LYS A 124 -17.18 -1.11 14.08
CA LYS A 124 -16.45 -2.24 13.48
C LYS A 124 -16.85 -2.49 12.03
N LYS A 125 -18.15 -2.46 11.73
CA LYS A 125 -18.64 -2.60 10.35
C LYS A 125 -18.20 -1.44 9.45
N ALA A 126 -18.25 -0.21 9.96
CA ALA A 126 -17.77 0.96 9.22
C ALA A 126 -16.26 0.90 8.93
N GLU A 127 -15.47 0.44 9.90
CA GLU A 127 -14.03 0.19 9.69
C GLU A 127 -13.78 -0.88 8.63
N ALA A 128 -14.49 -2.00 8.67
CA ALA A 128 -14.37 -3.06 7.68
C ALA A 128 -14.70 -2.54 6.27
N SER A 129 -15.81 -1.81 6.11
CA SER A 129 -16.21 -1.22 4.82
C SER A 129 -15.18 -0.21 4.29
N SER A 130 -14.57 0.59 5.17
CA SER A 130 -13.49 1.51 4.81
C SER A 130 -12.25 0.77 4.31
N ARG A 131 -11.81 -0.27 5.04
CA ARG A 131 -10.66 -1.10 4.64
C ARG A 131 -10.93 -1.80 3.30
N ALA A 132 -12.12 -2.38 3.13
CA ALA A 132 -12.53 -3.00 1.87
C ALA A 132 -12.46 -2.01 0.71
N THR A 133 -13.01 -0.81 0.88
CA THR A 133 -13.02 0.24 -0.15
C THR A 133 -11.59 0.64 -0.56
N ILE A 134 -10.69 0.79 0.41
CA ILE A 134 -9.28 1.12 0.13
C ILE A 134 -8.62 0.04 -0.73
N VAL A 135 -8.77 -1.23 -0.34
CA VAL A 135 -8.14 -2.35 -1.05
C VAL A 135 -8.75 -2.52 -2.44
N VAL A 136 -10.07 -2.45 -2.58
CA VAL A 136 -10.74 -2.56 -3.89
C VAL A 136 -10.32 -1.40 -4.81
N SER A 137 -10.16 -0.19 -4.26
CA SER A 137 -9.65 0.96 -5.03
C SER A 137 -8.21 0.72 -5.51
N ASP A 138 -7.34 0.17 -4.66
CA ASP A 138 -5.98 -0.21 -5.05
C ASP A 138 -6.00 -1.27 -6.14
N LEU A 139 -6.76 -2.36 -5.95
CA LEU A 139 -6.86 -3.49 -6.90
C LEU A 139 -7.29 -3.02 -8.29
N ARG A 140 -8.32 -2.16 -8.37
CA ARG A 140 -8.78 -1.57 -9.64
C ARG A 140 -7.71 -0.70 -10.29
N THR A 141 -7.01 0.10 -9.50
CA THR A 141 -5.93 0.98 -9.98
C THR A 141 -4.76 0.16 -10.54
N PHE A 142 -4.36 -0.89 -9.82
CA PHE A 142 -3.27 -1.75 -10.22
C PHE A 142 -3.65 -2.60 -11.43
N ALA A 143 -4.84 -3.20 -11.44
CA ALA A 143 -5.32 -3.97 -12.58
C ALA A 143 -5.33 -3.14 -13.87
N ALA A 144 -5.82 -1.90 -13.84
CA ALA A 144 -5.77 -1.01 -14.99
C ALA A 144 -4.34 -0.73 -15.47
N ALA A 145 -3.37 -0.60 -14.56
CA ALA A 145 -1.96 -0.42 -14.91
C ALA A 145 -1.34 -1.68 -15.54
N PHE A 146 -1.66 -2.87 -15.02
CA PHE A 146 -1.22 -4.15 -15.58
C PHE A 146 -1.88 -4.41 -16.95
N GLU A 147 -3.16 -4.10 -17.11
CA GLU A 147 -3.85 -4.19 -18.40
C GLU A 147 -3.20 -3.27 -19.43
N ALA A 148 -2.91 -2.01 -19.07
CA ALA A 148 -2.18 -1.09 -19.93
C ALA A 148 -0.79 -1.65 -20.31
N TYR A 149 -0.10 -2.32 -19.38
CA TYR A 149 1.13 -3.05 -19.70
C TYR A 149 0.94 -4.11 -20.76
N ALA A 150 -0.06 -4.97 -20.57
CA ALA A 150 -0.34 -6.05 -21.49
C ALA A 150 -0.68 -5.55 -22.90
N GLN A 151 -1.45 -4.46 -23.01
CA GLN A 151 -1.78 -3.85 -24.30
C GLN A 151 -0.55 -3.24 -25.00
N GLU A 152 0.36 -2.60 -24.25
CA GLU A 152 1.54 -1.95 -24.83
C GLU A 152 2.66 -2.93 -25.19
N ARG A 153 2.87 -3.98 -24.38
CA ARG A 153 3.98 -4.93 -24.53
C ARG A 153 3.57 -6.26 -25.16
N GLY A 154 2.28 -6.49 -25.37
CA GLY A 154 1.74 -7.72 -25.96
C GLY A 154 1.78 -8.93 -25.02
N GLY A 155 1.94 -8.72 -23.71
CA GLY A 155 2.06 -9.77 -22.71
C GLY A 155 2.14 -9.23 -21.29
N TRP A 156 1.98 -10.11 -20.32
CA TRP A 156 1.97 -9.78 -18.90
C TRP A 156 3.39 -9.70 -18.30
N PRO A 157 3.63 -8.92 -17.23
CA PRO A 157 4.91 -8.92 -16.52
C PRO A 157 5.22 -10.30 -15.94
N VAL A 158 6.50 -10.61 -15.77
CA VAL A 158 6.92 -11.89 -15.21
C VAL A 158 6.45 -12.05 -13.76
N GLU A 159 6.19 -13.30 -13.38
CA GLU A 159 5.87 -13.67 -11.99
C GLU A 159 6.98 -13.23 -11.03
N VAL A 160 6.58 -12.70 -9.87
CA VAL A 160 7.48 -12.32 -8.78
C VAL A 160 6.91 -12.77 -7.45
N ALA A 161 7.74 -12.82 -6.41
CA ALA A 161 7.26 -13.18 -5.07
C ALA A 161 6.36 -12.08 -4.47
N ALA A 162 5.51 -12.46 -3.52
CA ALA A 162 4.66 -11.54 -2.76
C ALA A 162 5.45 -10.38 -2.15
N GLY A 163 4.92 -9.16 -2.27
CA GLY A 163 5.57 -7.97 -1.78
C GLY A 163 6.69 -7.41 -2.67
N VAL A 164 7.00 -8.09 -3.78
CA VAL A 164 7.96 -7.61 -4.77
C VAL A 164 7.20 -6.93 -5.90
N MET A 165 7.74 -5.80 -6.38
CA MET A 165 7.21 -5.13 -7.56
C MET A 165 7.88 -5.70 -8.82
N PRO A 166 7.11 -6.14 -9.84
CA PRO A 166 7.68 -6.47 -11.14
C PRO A 166 8.51 -5.29 -11.67
N THR A 167 9.73 -5.55 -12.14
CA THR A 167 10.68 -4.49 -12.52
C THR A 167 10.11 -3.64 -13.65
N GLU A 168 9.34 -4.26 -14.54
CA GLU A 168 8.71 -3.64 -15.70
C GLU A 168 7.54 -2.71 -15.33
N MET A 169 7.06 -2.77 -14.09
CA MET A 169 5.93 -1.97 -13.59
C MET A 169 6.36 -0.82 -12.67
N ALA A 170 7.65 -0.73 -12.34
CA ALA A 170 8.18 0.22 -11.37
C ALA A 170 7.84 1.69 -11.70
N ASP A 171 7.96 2.06 -12.97
CA ASP A 171 7.69 3.42 -13.44
C ASP A 171 6.20 3.77 -13.46
N ARG A 172 5.31 2.76 -13.51
CA ARG A 172 3.86 2.97 -13.66
C ARG A 172 3.10 2.98 -12.35
N LEU A 173 3.42 2.02 -11.46
CA LEU A 173 2.72 1.88 -10.19
C LEU A 173 3.23 2.85 -9.14
N GLY A 174 4.49 3.27 -9.24
CA GLY A 174 5.18 3.97 -8.17
C GLY A 174 5.39 3.06 -6.95
N SER A 175 6.54 3.20 -6.29
CA SER A 175 6.92 2.29 -5.20
C SER A 175 6.04 2.40 -3.94
N THR A 176 5.23 3.44 -3.78
CA THR A 176 4.56 3.72 -2.50
C THR A 176 3.25 2.94 -2.30
N GLY A 177 2.52 2.62 -3.37
CA GLY A 177 1.22 1.96 -3.29
C GLY A 177 1.34 0.44 -3.21
N TRP A 178 2.08 -0.15 -4.15
CA TRP A 178 2.18 -1.60 -4.31
C TRP A 178 2.96 -2.29 -3.17
N LEU A 179 4.05 -1.68 -2.70
CA LEU A 179 4.94 -2.28 -1.70
C LEU A 179 4.44 -2.15 -0.25
N ARG A 180 3.27 -1.54 -0.03
CA ARG A 180 2.75 -1.32 1.32
C ARG A 180 2.08 -2.58 1.87
N VAL A 181 2.11 -2.72 3.19
CA VAL A 181 1.24 -3.68 3.89
C VAL A 181 -0.22 -3.25 3.70
N THR A 182 -1.07 -4.18 3.27
CA THR A 182 -2.47 -3.82 2.99
C THR A 182 -3.24 -3.64 4.31
N PRO A 183 -4.39 -2.93 4.29
CA PRO A 183 -5.31 -2.87 5.44
C PRO A 183 -5.81 -4.23 5.95
N LEU A 184 -5.67 -5.31 5.17
CA LEU A 184 -5.99 -6.70 5.54
C LEU A 184 -4.83 -7.41 6.26
N GLY A 185 -3.66 -6.78 6.33
CA GLY A 185 -2.39 -7.49 6.45
C GLY A 185 -1.92 -8.00 5.09
N GLY A 186 -0.85 -8.80 5.05
CA GLY A 186 -0.26 -9.25 3.79
C GLY A 186 0.26 -8.12 2.90
N GLN A 187 0.74 -8.49 1.73
CA GLN A 187 1.22 -7.57 0.70
C GLN A 187 0.66 -7.99 -0.66
N TYR A 188 0.57 -7.05 -1.60
CA TYR A 188 0.16 -7.35 -2.95
C TYR A 188 1.16 -8.30 -3.61
N ASN A 189 0.64 -9.31 -4.29
CA ASN A 189 1.39 -10.25 -5.10
C ASN A 189 0.87 -10.22 -6.53
N TRP A 190 1.79 -10.17 -7.48
CA TRP A 190 1.45 -10.28 -8.90
C TRP A 190 1.45 -11.75 -9.27
N GLU A 191 0.35 -12.25 -9.83
CA GLU A 191 0.17 -13.66 -10.21
C GLU A 191 0.00 -13.76 -11.74
N SER A 192 1.10 -14.01 -12.45
CA SER A 192 1.15 -14.23 -13.89
C SER A 192 1.12 -15.71 -14.23
N ASP A 193 0.13 -16.12 -15.02
CA ASP A 193 -0.06 -17.50 -15.47
C ASP A 193 -0.11 -18.54 -14.32
N GLN A 194 -0.58 -18.16 -13.14
CA GLN A 194 -0.59 -19.02 -11.94
C GLN A 194 -1.85 -19.88 -11.84
N LEU A 195 -1.71 -21.02 -11.16
CA LEU A 195 -2.79 -21.99 -10.96
C LEU A 195 -3.47 -21.75 -9.61
N HIS A 196 -4.76 -21.41 -9.62
CA HIS A 196 -5.56 -21.32 -8.40
C HIS A 196 -6.83 -22.17 -8.53
N GLY A 197 -7.06 -23.06 -7.57
CA GLY A 197 -8.26 -23.90 -7.53
C GLY A 197 -8.42 -24.79 -8.77
N GLY A 198 -7.31 -25.21 -9.39
CA GLY A 198 -7.32 -26.02 -10.62
C GLY A 198 -7.56 -25.22 -11.92
N THR A 199 -7.77 -23.91 -11.83
CA THR A 199 -7.88 -23.01 -12.99
C THR A 199 -6.61 -22.18 -13.11
N ARG A 200 -6.03 -22.10 -14.32
CA ARG A 200 -4.88 -21.21 -14.57
C ARG A 200 -5.42 -19.86 -15.00
N TYR A 201 -5.02 -18.80 -14.31
CA TYR A 201 -5.36 -17.43 -14.66
C TYR A 201 -4.16 -16.78 -15.34
N ARG A 202 -4.39 -16.08 -16.46
CA ARG A 202 -3.33 -15.35 -17.19
C ARG A 202 -2.77 -14.20 -16.38
N ALA A 203 -3.64 -13.51 -15.67
CA ALA A 203 -3.31 -12.37 -14.84
C ALA A 203 -4.24 -12.27 -13.64
N ALA A 204 -3.66 -12.20 -12.46
CA ALA A 204 -4.37 -11.91 -11.22
C ALA A 204 -3.48 -11.12 -10.25
N ILE A 205 -4.13 -10.49 -9.28
CA ILE A 205 -3.47 -9.86 -8.13
C ILE A 205 -3.93 -10.60 -6.90
N CYS A 206 -3.00 -11.14 -6.12
CA CYS A 206 -3.27 -11.75 -4.84
C CYS A 206 -2.87 -10.81 -3.69
N ILE A 207 -3.44 -11.00 -2.51
CA ILE A 207 -2.94 -10.41 -1.26
C ILE A 207 -2.43 -11.55 -0.39
N SER A 208 -1.12 -11.77 -0.42
CA SER A 208 -0.49 -12.91 0.24
C SER A 208 0.15 -12.52 1.57
N GLU A 209 0.17 -13.46 2.50
CA GLU A 209 0.97 -13.31 3.71
C GLU A 209 2.47 -13.29 3.39
N THR A 210 3.22 -12.50 4.16
CA THR A 210 4.68 -12.51 4.11
C THR A 210 5.23 -12.58 5.54
N ALA A 211 6.51 -12.91 5.69
CA ALA A 211 7.16 -12.96 7.01
C ALA A 211 7.07 -11.62 7.79
N THR A 212 6.95 -10.50 7.07
CA THR A 212 6.86 -9.15 7.66
C THR A 212 5.44 -8.60 7.74
N ALA A 213 4.48 -9.28 7.11
CA ALA A 213 3.09 -8.85 7.02
C ALA A 213 2.17 -10.08 7.04
N PRO A 214 1.77 -10.58 8.23
CA PRO A 214 0.82 -11.67 8.32
C PRO A 214 -0.53 -11.22 7.73
N LEU A 215 -1.23 -12.15 7.08
CA LEU A 215 -2.57 -11.90 6.55
C LEU A 215 -3.61 -12.16 7.63
N VAL A 216 -4.55 -11.24 7.82
CA VAL A 216 -5.68 -11.45 8.72
C VAL A 216 -6.84 -12.04 7.92
N VAL A 217 -7.10 -13.33 8.13
CA VAL A 217 -8.26 -14.01 7.53
C VAL A 217 -9.53 -13.48 8.20
N ASN A 218 -10.31 -12.71 7.43
CA ASN A 218 -11.60 -12.18 7.85
C ASN A 218 -12.58 -12.27 6.69
N GLU A 219 -13.37 -13.35 6.70
CA GLU A 219 -14.34 -13.63 5.64
C GLU A 219 -15.40 -12.53 5.50
N GLU A 220 -15.83 -11.89 6.59
CA GLU A 220 -16.79 -10.78 6.53
C GLU A 220 -16.22 -9.61 5.71
N LEU A 221 -14.92 -9.34 5.88
CA LEU A 221 -14.23 -8.28 5.14
C LEU A 221 -14.06 -8.65 3.67
N TRP A 222 -13.75 -9.91 3.36
CA TRP A 222 -13.62 -10.37 1.98
C TRP A 222 -14.97 -10.37 1.25
N LEU A 223 -16.04 -10.80 1.91
CA LEU A 223 -17.41 -10.69 1.38
C LEU A 223 -17.80 -9.23 1.11
N GLU A 224 -17.36 -8.29 1.95
CA GLU A 224 -17.61 -6.87 1.71
C GLU A 224 -16.82 -6.34 0.51
N MET A 225 -15.56 -6.76 0.34
CA MET A 225 -14.77 -6.44 -0.85
C MET A 225 -15.41 -7.00 -2.12
N ASP A 226 -15.89 -8.23 -2.05
CA ASP A 226 -16.56 -8.91 -3.15
C ASP A 226 -17.85 -8.18 -3.54
N ARG A 227 -18.71 -7.79 -2.58
CA ARG A 227 -19.87 -6.93 -2.87
C ARG A 227 -19.53 -5.58 -3.51
N LEU A 228 -18.34 -5.03 -3.23
CA LEU A 228 -17.88 -3.79 -3.87
C LEU A 228 -17.40 -4.03 -5.31
N ILE A 229 -17.03 -5.27 -5.65
CA ILE A 229 -16.56 -5.70 -6.96
C ILE A 229 -17.72 -6.23 -7.81
N ASP A 230 -18.52 -7.16 -7.27
CA ASP A 230 -19.65 -7.83 -7.92
C ASP A 230 -20.80 -8.22 -6.95
N ASP A 231 -20.94 -9.47 -6.51
CA ASP A 231 -22.19 -10.03 -5.97
C ASP A 231 -22.13 -10.51 -4.51
N GLY A 232 -20.95 -10.52 -3.88
CA GLY A 232 -20.76 -10.96 -2.51
C GLY A 232 -20.62 -12.48 -2.35
N ASN A 233 -20.26 -13.20 -3.42
CA ASN A 233 -19.94 -14.61 -3.43
C ASN A 233 -18.48 -14.90 -3.83
N LEU A 234 -17.65 -15.20 -2.83
CA LEU A 234 -16.22 -15.53 -2.98
C LEU A 234 -15.92 -16.80 -3.81
N ALA A 235 -16.94 -17.58 -4.19
CA ALA A 235 -16.79 -18.74 -5.05
C ALA A 235 -16.87 -18.39 -6.55
N THR A 236 -17.46 -17.24 -6.90
CA THR A 236 -17.73 -16.82 -8.27
C THR A 236 -17.09 -15.47 -8.58
N GLY A 237 -17.36 -14.89 -9.76
CA GLY A 237 -16.91 -13.54 -10.05
C GLY A 237 -15.40 -13.38 -10.25
N ASN A 238 -14.96 -12.11 -10.15
CA ASN A 238 -13.57 -11.70 -10.36
C ASN A 238 -12.77 -11.65 -9.05
N PHE A 239 -13.43 -11.64 -7.89
CA PHE A 239 -12.75 -11.71 -6.61
C PHE A 239 -13.09 -13.04 -5.93
N ARG A 240 -12.06 -13.78 -5.51
CA ARG A 240 -12.21 -15.15 -4.99
C ARG A 240 -11.20 -15.44 -3.91
N THR A 241 -11.41 -16.54 -3.22
CA THR A 241 -10.40 -17.13 -2.35
C THR A 241 -9.46 -18.03 -3.16
N GLY A 242 -8.16 -17.76 -3.11
CA GLY A 242 -7.09 -18.55 -3.71
C GLY A 242 -6.78 -19.83 -2.91
N VAL A 243 -5.80 -20.61 -3.39
CA VAL A 243 -5.48 -21.95 -2.86
C VAL A 243 -4.95 -21.90 -1.44
N ASN A 244 -4.24 -20.82 -1.09
CA ASN A 244 -3.66 -20.66 0.24
C ASN A 244 -4.62 -19.93 1.19
N ASN A 245 -5.91 -19.90 0.84
CA ASN A 245 -6.91 -19.11 1.54
C ASN A 245 -6.55 -17.61 1.55
N ASP A 246 -6.13 -17.11 0.40
CA ASP A 246 -5.68 -15.74 0.15
C ASP A 246 -6.65 -15.00 -0.79
N PRO A 247 -6.91 -13.70 -0.59
CA PRO A 247 -7.72 -12.90 -1.51
C PRO A 247 -7.10 -12.83 -2.90
N LEU A 248 -7.84 -13.28 -3.92
CA LEU A 248 -7.42 -13.28 -5.32
C LEU A 248 -8.35 -12.42 -6.16
N TYR A 249 -7.79 -11.45 -6.88
CA TYR A 249 -8.49 -10.62 -7.84
C TYR A 249 -8.05 -10.95 -9.27
N ILE A 250 -8.95 -11.54 -10.04
CA ILE A 250 -8.71 -12.05 -11.39
C ILE A 250 -8.91 -10.91 -12.39
N ILE A 251 -7.88 -10.67 -13.21
CA ILE A 251 -7.91 -9.71 -14.31
C ILE A 251 -8.23 -10.44 -15.62
N GLN A 252 -7.59 -11.59 -15.85
CA GLN A 252 -7.80 -12.38 -17.05
C GLN A 252 -7.72 -13.89 -16.77
N GLN A 253 -8.69 -14.63 -17.30
CA GLN A 253 -8.75 -16.09 -17.28
C GLN A 253 -8.02 -16.71 -18.48
#